data_AF-A0A534KWM5-F1
#
_entry.id   AF-A0A534KWM5-F1
#
_cell.length_a   1.000
_cell.length_b   1.000
_cell.length_c   1.000
_cell.angle_alpha   90.00
_cell.angle_beta   90.00
_cell.angle_gamma   90.00
#
_symmetry.space_group_name_H-M   'P 1'
#
loop_
_entity.id
_entity.type
_entity.pdbx_description
1 polymer ?
#
loop_
_entity_poly.entity_id
_entity_poly.type
_entity_poly.pdbx_seq_one_letter_code
_entity_poly.pdbx_strand_id
1 'polypeptide(L)'
;MAYSLVLLPGDGTGPEVMREAVKVLKAVQDSFGVSFDSFPFPAGGQYYMDTGAEWPDGAFESCKAADAILLGAVGLPDVSLPNGDLAGVGVVFGLRFGLDLYANVRPTKLYPNVLHKVHQHFKQVWEPGKVDFVIVRENTEGLYTPARGFLTRGGIDELAVDSRIITRKGAERVIRYAFELSTRRKGAPSDGTHRLTCVDKSNVTAGCKLFRRIYEEVASDYP
;
A
#
# COMPACT_ATOMS: atom_id res chain seq x y z
N MET A 1 -2.87 -15.23 24.65
CA MET A 1 -2.55 -13.78 24.57
C MET A 1 -3.30 -13.23 23.37
N ALA A 2 -3.93 -12.07 23.50
CA ALA A 2 -4.66 -11.43 22.40
C ALA A 2 -3.70 -10.57 21.58
N TYR A 3 -3.87 -10.54 20.26
CA TYR A 3 -3.19 -9.60 19.37
C TYR A 3 -3.92 -8.26 19.41
N SER A 4 -3.18 -7.18 19.66
CA SER A 4 -3.70 -5.82 19.62
C SER A 4 -3.86 -5.35 18.17
N LEU A 5 -5.05 -4.86 17.83
CA LEU A 5 -5.41 -4.46 16.46
C LEU A 5 -6.01 -3.06 16.46
N VAL A 6 -5.32 -2.10 15.83
CA VAL A 6 -5.91 -0.76 15.62
C VAL A 6 -6.78 -0.79 14.37
N LEU A 7 -8.03 -0.34 14.50
CA LEU A 7 -8.96 -0.20 13.38
C LEU A 7 -9.00 1.26 12.94
N LEU A 8 -8.72 1.52 11.66
CA LEU A 8 -8.85 2.83 11.02
C LEU A 8 -9.87 2.73 9.88
N PRO A 9 -11.19 2.82 10.17
CA PRO A 9 -12.21 2.62 9.15
C PRO A 9 -12.15 3.67 8.04
N GLY A 10 -11.81 4.91 8.40
CA GLY A 10 -11.64 6.03 7.48
C GLY A 10 -12.94 6.54 6.85
N ASP A 11 -12.90 6.88 5.57
CA ASP A 11 -13.95 7.57 4.82
C ASP A 11 -14.63 6.68 3.76
N GLY A 12 -15.73 7.18 3.21
CA GLY A 12 -16.43 6.57 2.07
C GLY A 12 -16.92 5.15 2.38
N THR A 13 -16.54 4.18 1.55
CA THR A 13 -16.88 2.76 1.77
C THR A 13 -16.06 2.11 2.89
N GLY A 14 -15.03 2.80 3.42
CA GLY A 14 -14.12 2.29 4.44
C GLY A 14 -14.84 1.76 5.69
N PRO A 15 -15.70 2.56 6.36
CA PRO A 15 -16.51 2.09 7.48
C PRO A 15 -17.42 0.91 7.15
N GLU A 16 -17.94 0.82 5.92
CA GLU A 16 -18.82 -0.27 5.51
C GLU A 16 -18.06 -1.59 5.41
N VAL A 17 -16.94 -1.60 4.70
CA VAL A 17 -16.12 -2.81 4.53
C VAL A 17 -15.42 -3.21 5.83
N MET A 18 -15.07 -2.24 6.68
CA MET A 18 -14.49 -2.50 8.00
C MET A 18 -15.43 -3.30 8.90
N ARG A 19 -16.73 -2.98 8.90
CA ARG A 19 -17.74 -3.75 9.67
C ARG A 19 -17.75 -5.20 9.25
N GLU A 20 -17.67 -5.48 7.95
CA GLU A 20 -17.65 -6.86 7.45
C GLU A 20 -16.33 -7.57 7.79
N ALA A 21 -15.19 -6.87 7.74
CA ALA A 21 -13.91 -7.41 8.17
C ALA A 21 -13.93 -7.81 9.66
N VAL A 22 -14.51 -6.99 10.53
CA VAL A 22 -14.66 -7.29 11.97
C VAL A 22 -15.55 -8.52 12.21
N LYS A 23 -16.63 -8.71 11.43
CA LYS A 23 -17.44 -9.93 11.51
C LYS A 23 -16.64 -11.18 11.17
N VAL A 24 -15.80 -11.11 10.13
CA VAL A 24 -14.91 -12.22 9.75
C VAL A 24 -13.85 -12.48 10.82
N LEU A 25 -13.24 -11.44 11.38
CA LEU A 25 -12.29 -11.58 12.49
C LEU A 25 -12.94 -12.31 13.68
N LYS A 26 -14.17 -11.93 14.06
CA LYS A 26 -14.91 -12.61 15.12
C LYS A 26 -15.12 -14.10 14.82
N ALA A 27 -15.56 -14.44 13.61
CA ALA A 27 -15.72 -15.84 13.21
C ALA A 27 -14.40 -16.63 13.27
N VAL A 28 -13.27 -16.00 12.94
CA VAL A 28 -11.94 -16.59 13.07
C VAL A 28 -11.56 -16.82 14.54
N GLN A 29 -11.87 -15.89 15.44
CA GLN A 29 -11.63 -16.09 16.88
C GLN A 29 -12.40 -17.30 17.40
N ASP A 30 -13.69 -17.37 17.08
CA ASP A 30 -14.58 -18.44 17.53
C ASP A 30 -14.15 -19.82 16.98
N SER A 31 -13.59 -19.84 15.76
CA SER A 31 -13.24 -21.09 15.07
C SER A 31 -11.83 -21.59 15.35
N PHE A 32 -10.87 -20.69 15.59
CA PHE A 32 -9.44 -21.04 15.64
C PHE A 32 -8.78 -20.73 17.00
N GLY A 33 -9.53 -20.19 17.98
CA GLY A 33 -9.01 -19.90 19.31
C GLY A 33 -7.96 -18.77 19.34
N VAL A 34 -7.93 -17.93 18.29
CA VAL A 34 -7.14 -16.68 18.26
C VAL A 34 -7.96 -15.57 18.91
N SER A 35 -7.32 -14.58 19.51
CA SER A 35 -7.99 -13.43 20.12
C SER A 35 -7.40 -12.13 19.60
N PHE A 36 -8.26 -11.18 19.27
CA PHE A 36 -7.94 -9.84 18.81
C PHE A 36 -8.55 -8.81 19.76
N ASP A 37 -7.72 -7.95 20.32
CA ASP A 37 -8.15 -6.80 21.09
C ASP A 37 -8.16 -5.57 20.17
N SER A 38 -9.36 -5.21 19.71
CA SER A 38 -9.52 -4.28 18.58
C SER A 38 -10.00 -2.90 19.04
N PHE A 39 -9.26 -1.86 18.69
CA PHE A 39 -9.55 -0.48 19.10
C PHE A 39 -9.73 0.44 17.89
N PRO A 40 -10.92 1.01 17.66
CA PRO A 40 -11.15 1.91 16.54
C PRO A 40 -10.67 3.33 16.84
N PHE A 41 -10.03 3.96 15.86
CA PHE A 41 -9.77 5.39 15.82
C PHE A 41 -10.43 6.02 14.60
N PRO A 42 -11.05 7.21 14.74
CA PRO A 42 -11.47 7.99 13.59
C PRO A 42 -10.22 8.48 12.83
N ALA A 43 -10.33 8.55 11.51
CA ALA A 43 -9.28 9.02 10.62
C ALA A 43 -9.91 9.46 9.30
N GLY A 44 -9.23 10.32 8.55
CA GLY A 44 -9.64 10.70 7.21
C GLY A 44 -10.25 12.10 7.07
N GLY A 45 -10.84 12.34 5.91
CA GLY A 45 -11.45 13.60 5.52
C GLY A 45 -12.65 13.99 6.37
N GLN A 46 -13.48 13.04 6.81
CA GLN A 46 -14.60 13.35 7.70
C GLN A 46 -14.10 13.89 9.05
N TYR A 47 -13.11 13.22 9.65
CA TYR A 47 -12.52 13.68 10.91
C TYR A 47 -11.84 15.05 10.75
N TYR A 48 -11.25 15.31 9.59
CA TYR A 48 -10.70 16.63 9.24
C TYR A 48 -11.77 17.72 9.14
N MET A 49 -12.92 17.46 8.53
CA MET A 49 -14.02 18.43 8.52
C MET A 49 -14.53 18.76 9.92
N ASP A 50 -14.57 17.76 10.80
CA ASP A 50 -15.10 17.91 12.15
C ASP A 50 -14.11 18.60 13.11
N THR A 51 -12.80 18.44 12.90
CA THR A 51 -11.77 18.80 13.89
C THR A 51 -10.61 19.65 13.36
N GLY A 52 -10.40 19.69 12.05
CA GLY A 52 -9.22 20.28 11.42
C GLY A 52 -7.97 19.39 11.44
N ALA A 53 -8.04 18.18 12.01
CA ALA A 53 -6.95 17.19 12.01
C ALA A 53 -7.36 15.93 11.22
N GLU A 54 -6.40 15.19 10.65
CA GLU A 54 -6.71 13.99 9.85
C GLU A 54 -6.93 12.72 10.70
N TRP A 55 -6.53 12.75 11.97
CA TRP A 55 -6.73 11.69 12.99
C TRP A 55 -6.44 12.28 14.39
N PRO A 56 -6.93 11.67 15.49
CA PRO A 56 -6.73 12.21 16.83
C PRO A 56 -5.28 12.08 17.31
N ASP A 57 -4.90 12.95 18.26
CA ASP A 57 -3.64 12.82 18.99
C ASP A 57 -3.51 11.44 19.63
N GLY A 58 -2.30 10.88 19.58
CA GLY A 58 -2.01 9.54 20.09
C GLY A 58 -2.38 8.38 19.15
N ALA A 59 -3.15 8.61 18.08
CA ALA A 59 -3.51 7.54 17.14
C ALA A 59 -2.29 6.86 16.51
N PHE A 60 -1.26 7.63 16.14
CA PHE A 60 0.01 7.08 15.61
C PHE A 60 0.72 6.20 16.65
N GLU A 61 0.81 6.64 17.89
CA GLU A 61 1.49 5.88 18.95
C GLU A 61 0.73 4.59 19.27
N SER A 62 -0.61 4.61 19.25
CA SER A 62 -1.42 3.40 19.34
C SER A 62 -1.17 2.47 18.14
N CYS A 63 -1.09 3.00 16.92
CA CYS A 63 -0.74 2.21 15.72
C CYS A 63 0.64 1.58 15.81
N LYS A 64 1.62 2.30 16.36
CA LYS A 64 3.00 1.85 16.54
C LYS A 64 3.14 0.78 17.62
N ALA A 65 2.34 0.87 18.68
CA ALA A 65 2.34 -0.08 19.78
C ALA A 65 1.53 -1.35 19.48
N ALA A 66 0.62 -1.30 18.52
CA ALA A 66 -0.23 -2.43 18.15
C ALA A 66 0.52 -3.49 17.32
N ASP A 67 0.04 -4.72 17.39
CA ASP A 67 0.58 -5.83 16.58
C ASP A 67 0.25 -5.67 15.09
N ALA A 68 -0.90 -5.07 14.78
CA ALA A 68 -1.31 -4.77 13.42
C ALA A 68 -2.27 -3.57 13.34
N ILE A 69 -2.39 -3.03 12.14
CA ILE A 69 -3.32 -1.95 11.79
C ILE A 69 -4.23 -2.49 10.68
N LEU A 70 -5.55 -2.45 10.90
CA LEU A 70 -6.54 -2.70 9.87
C LEU A 70 -7.11 -1.36 9.40
N LEU A 71 -6.70 -0.95 8.21
CA LEU A 71 -7.10 0.33 7.61
C LEU A 71 -8.08 0.10 6.45
N GLY A 72 -9.17 0.88 6.44
CA GLY A 72 -10.17 0.90 5.37
C GLY A 72 -9.72 1.75 4.19
N ALA A 73 -10.36 2.89 3.98
CA ALA A 73 -10.01 3.87 2.95
C ALA A 73 -10.06 5.27 3.54
N VAL A 74 -9.26 6.20 3.04
CA VAL A 74 -9.27 7.61 3.47
C VAL A 74 -9.34 8.52 2.25
N GLY A 75 -9.94 9.69 2.42
CA GLY A 75 -10.18 10.67 1.38
C GLY A 75 -11.66 10.81 1.02
N LEU A 76 -12.10 12.06 0.87
CA LEU A 76 -13.40 12.45 0.34
C LEU A 76 -13.22 13.41 -0.84
N PRO A 77 -13.94 13.25 -1.97
CA PRO A 77 -13.65 13.99 -3.22
C PRO A 77 -13.50 15.51 -3.08
N ASP A 78 -14.25 16.12 -2.18
CA ASP A 78 -14.32 17.58 -2.03
C ASP A 78 -13.69 18.09 -0.72
N VAL A 79 -12.85 17.28 -0.07
CA VAL A 79 -12.22 17.62 1.22
C VAL A 79 -10.71 17.65 1.06
N SER A 80 -10.15 18.86 1.07
CA SER A 80 -8.71 19.10 0.93
C SER A 80 -8.13 19.87 2.12
N LEU A 81 -6.85 19.62 2.38
CA LEU A 81 -6.01 20.43 3.24
C LEU A 81 -5.75 21.81 2.60
N PRO A 82 -5.28 22.82 3.37
CA PRO A 82 -5.03 24.16 2.83
C PRO A 82 -3.98 24.20 1.71
N ASN A 83 -3.08 23.22 1.65
CA ASN A 83 -2.08 23.07 0.59
C ASN A 83 -2.63 22.38 -0.67
N GLY A 84 -3.92 22.04 -0.72
CA GLY A 84 -4.58 21.38 -1.84
C GLY A 84 -4.50 19.84 -1.83
N ASP A 85 -3.75 19.24 -0.90
CA ASP A 85 -3.71 17.78 -0.77
C ASP A 85 -5.07 17.25 -0.29
N LEU A 86 -5.45 16.05 -0.74
CA LEU A 86 -6.66 15.37 -0.28
C LEU A 86 -6.55 15.07 1.23
N ALA A 87 -7.52 15.51 2.02
CA ALA A 87 -7.55 15.24 3.46
C ALA A 87 -7.71 13.74 3.74
N GLY A 88 -6.98 13.24 4.72
CA GLY A 88 -6.87 11.83 5.09
C GLY A 88 -5.61 11.15 4.54
N VAL A 89 -5.01 11.66 3.47
CA VAL A 89 -3.79 11.07 2.87
C VAL A 89 -2.61 11.13 3.85
N GLY A 90 -2.57 12.12 4.75
CA GLY A 90 -1.54 12.24 5.78
C GLY A 90 -1.52 11.05 6.74
N VAL A 91 -2.66 10.40 7.00
CA VAL A 91 -2.73 9.17 7.81
C VAL A 91 -1.96 8.03 7.13
N VAL A 92 -2.19 7.83 5.83
CA VAL A 92 -1.56 6.75 5.07
C VAL A 92 -0.05 6.99 4.92
N PHE A 93 0.38 8.21 4.60
CA PHE A 93 1.80 8.52 4.52
C PHE A 93 2.47 8.51 5.89
N GLY A 94 1.82 9.06 6.92
CA GLY A 94 2.31 9.05 8.29
C GLY A 94 2.59 7.63 8.78
N LEU A 95 1.69 6.69 8.54
CA LEU A 95 1.91 5.28 8.86
C LEU A 95 3.05 4.66 8.05
N ARG A 96 3.07 4.89 6.72
CA ARG A 96 4.07 4.27 5.84
C ARG A 96 5.49 4.71 6.17
N PHE A 97 5.72 6.01 6.27
CA PHE A 97 7.04 6.56 6.57
C PHE A 97 7.39 6.41 8.05
N GLY A 98 6.45 6.70 8.95
CA GLY A 98 6.68 6.68 10.39
C GLY A 98 6.95 5.30 10.97
N LEU A 99 6.39 4.23 10.38
CA LEU A 99 6.63 2.85 10.77
C LEU A 99 7.58 2.09 9.82
N ASP A 100 8.19 2.78 8.85
CA ASP A 100 9.07 2.21 7.84
C ASP A 100 8.45 1.00 7.08
N LEU A 101 7.17 1.10 6.72
CA LEU A 101 6.38 0.06 6.03
C LEU A 101 6.74 -0.02 4.53
N TYR A 102 7.99 -0.42 4.26
CA TYR A 102 8.62 -0.31 2.95
C TYR A 102 8.06 -1.25 1.86
N ALA A 103 7.55 -2.42 2.25
CA ALA A 103 7.03 -3.42 1.32
C ALA A 103 5.51 -3.37 1.27
N ASN A 104 4.96 -2.84 0.18
CA ASN A 104 3.53 -2.91 -0.09
C ASN A 104 3.22 -4.11 -1.00
N VAL A 105 2.71 -5.18 -0.38
CA VAL A 105 2.43 -6.47 -1.02
C VAL A 105 0.97 -6.52 -1.48
N ARG A 106 0.74 -6.76 -2.78
CA ARG A 106 -0.60 -6.81 -3.38
C ARG A 106 -0.78 -8.08 -4.20
N PRO A 107 -1.32 -9.15 -3.60
CA PRO A 107 -1.70 -10.36 -4.32
C PRO A 107 -2.84 -10.06 -5.31
N THR A 108 -2.69 -10.57 -6.54
CA THR A 108 -3.67 -10.41 -7.62
C THR A 108 -3.98 -11.80 -8.18
N LYS A 109 -5.24 -12.21 -8.07
CA LYS A 109 -5.70 -13.52 -8.49
C LYS A 109 -7.05 -13.44 -9.20
N LEU A 110 -7.22 -14.22 -10.25
CA LEU A 110 -8.53 -14.44 -10.88
C LEU A 110 -9.21 -15.67 -10.26
N TYR A 111 -10.33 -15.43 -9.59
CA TYR A 111 -11.18 -16.47 -9.03
C TYR A 111 -12.15 -17.04 -10.08
N PRO A 112 -12.60 -18.30 -9.93
CA PRO A 112 -13.68 -18.85 -10.74
C PRO A 112 -14.91 -17.93 -10.72
N ASN A 113 -15.61 -17.84 -11.86
CA ASN A 113 -16.84 -17.06 -12.06
C ASN A 113 -16.68 -15.52 -11.95
N VAL A 114 -15.47 -14.99 -11.84
CA VAL A 114 -15.21 -13.55 -11.98
C VAL A 114 -15.00 -13.21 -13.45
N LEU A 115 -15.99 -12.56 -14.06
CA LEU A 115 -15.95 -12.15 -15.47
C LEU A 115 -15.24 -10.80 -15.65
N HIS A 116 -14.67 -10.59 -16.83
CA HIS A 116 -13.93 -9.38 -17.17
C HIS A 116 -14.84 -8.41 -17.91
N LYS A 117 -14.89 -7.14 -17.46
CA LYS A 117 -15.62 -6.08 -18.16
C LYS A 117 -14.78 -5.54 -19.32
N VAL A 118 -15.07 -5.98 -20.54
CA VAL A 118 -14.37 -5.58 -21.77
C VAL A 118 -15.39 -5.13 -22.80
N HIS A 119 -15.21 -3.93 -23.36
CA HIS A 119 -16.18 -3.28 -24.25
C HIS A 119 -17.60 -3.25 -23.67
N GLN A 120 -17.73 -2.88 -22.39
CA GLN A 120 -19.00 -2.83 -21.65
C GLN A 120 -19.73 -4.18 -21.44
N HIS A 121 -19.15 -5.29 -21.89
CA HIS A 121 -19.70 -6.63 -21.66
C HIS A 121 -18.84 -7.44 -20.70
N PHE A 122 -19.49 -8.29 -19.90
CA PHE A 122 -18.81 -9.26 -19.06
C PHE A 122 -18.52 -10.53 -19.86
N LYS A 123 -17.24 -10.87 -20.00
CA LYS A 123 -16.81 -12.11 -20.66
C LYS A 123 -15.60 -12.73 -19.98
N GLN A 124 -15.41 -14.03 -20.16
CA GLN A 124 -14.17 -14.70 -19.73
C GLN A 124 -13.07 -14.36 -20.73
N VAL A 125 -12.06 -13.58 -20.30
CA VAL A 125 -10.89 -13.24 -21.12
C VAL A 125 -9.71 -14.12 -20.75
N TRP A 126 -9.43 -14.24 -19.44
CA TRP A 126 -8.36 -15.08 -18.91
C TRP A 126 -8.95 -16.29 -18.21
N GLU A 127 -8.29 -17.44 -18.30
CA GLU A 127 -8.70 -18.63 -17.56
C GLU A 127 -8.45 -18.44 -16.05
N PRO A 128 -9.44 -18.72 -15.17
CA PRO A 128 -9.21 -18.76 -13.73
C PRO A 128 -8.04 -19.66 -13.36
N GLY A 129 -7.23 -19.23 -12.39
CA GLY A 129 -6.00 -19.94 -12.02
C GLY A 129 -4.79 -19.67 -12.92
N LYS A 130 -4.95 -19.11 -14.13
CA LYS A 130 -3.81 -18.64 -14.95
C LYS A 130 -3.33 -17.23 -14.56
N VAL A 131 -4.14 -16.48 -13.82
CA VAL A 131 -3.77 -15.19 -13.24
C VAL A 131 -3.58 -15.37 -11.73
N ASP A 132 -2.31 -15.47 -11.31
CA ASP A 132 -1.90 -15.52 -9.90
C ASP A 132 -0.49 -14.94 -9.76
N PHE A 133 -0.40 -13.66 -9.40
CA PHE A 133 0.86 -12.96 -9.19
C PHE A 133 0.76 -12.00 -8.02
N VAL A 134 1.91 -11.51 -7.53
CA VAL A 134 1.96 -10.54 -6.44
C VAL A 134 2.77 -9.34 -6.89
N ILE A 135 2.21 -8.14 -6.72
CA ILE A 135 2.97 -6.90 -6.87
C ILE A 135 3.62 -6.60 -5.52
N VAL A 136 4.94 -6.51 -5.51
CA VAL A 136 5.70 -5.97 -4.37
C VAL A 136 6.14 -4.57 -4.76
N ARG A 137 5.53 -3.56 -4.13
CA ARG A 137 5.77 -2.15 -4.41
C ARG A 137 6.59 -1.53 -3.28
N GLU A 138 7.68 -0.87 -3.62
CA GLU A 138 8.38 0.03 -2.69
C GLU A 138 7.43 1.16 -2.25
N ASN A 139 7.41 1.44 -0.94
CA ASN A 139 6.33 2.19 -0.31
C ASN A 139 6.80 3.32 0.62
N THR A 140 8.11 3.58 0.66
CA THR A 140 8.78 4.54 1.57
C THR A 140 9.74 5.49 0.86
N GLU A 141 9.91 5.40 -0.46
CA GLU A 141 10.67 6.37 -1.27
C GLU A 141 10.01 6.59 -2.64
N GLY A 142 10.79 6.98 -3.65
CA GLY A 142 10.31 7.27 -5.00
C GLY A 142 9.76 8.69 -5.14
N LEU A 143 8.69 8.85 -5.92
CA LEU A 143 8.07 10.17 -6.18
C LEU A 143 7.24 10.68 -5.00
N TYR A 144 6.93 9.82 -4.03
CA TYR A 144 6.11 10.21 -2.87
C TYR A 144 6.95 10.77 -1.72
N THR A 145 8.27 10.82 -1.85
CA THR A 145 9.11 11.50 -0.87
C THR A 145 8.76 13.00 -0.82
N PRO A 146 8.83 13.65 0.35
CA PRO A 146 8.52 15.08 0.51
C PRO A 146 9.59 16.02 -0.10
N ALA A 147 10.33 15.56 -1.11
CA ALA A 147 11.22 16.36 -1.94
C ALA A 147 10.46 16.90 -3.15
N ARG A 148 9.38 17.64 -2.86
CA ARG A 148 8.43 18.20 -3.84
C ARG A 148 7.92 19.57 -3.41
N GLY A 149 7.42 20.37 -4.34
CA GLY A 149 6.78 21.66 -4.04
C GLY A 149 6.65 22.60 -5.24
N PHE A 150 6.15 23.80 -4.97
CA PHE A 150 5.95 24.87 -5.94
C PHE A 150 6.96 26.02 -5.73
N LEU A 151 7.39 26.62 -6.84
CA LEU A 151 7.98 27.95 -6.86
C LEU A 151 6.87 28.94 -7.19
N THR A 152 6.58 29.83 -6.23
CA THR A 152 5.57 30.88 -6.39
C THR A 152 6.26 32.24 -6.48
N ARG A 153 5.92 33.04 -7.49
CA ARG A 153 6.40 34.43 -7.66
C ARG A 153 5.23 35.36 -7.86
N GLY A 154 5.10 36.38 -7.00
CA GLY A 154 4.00 37.34 -7.06
C GLY A 154 2.61 36.72 -6.90
N GLY A 155 2.49 35.60 -6.17
CA GLY A 155 1.23 34.86 -6.00
C GLY A 155 0.87 33.95 -7.19
N ILE A 156 1.75 33.78 -8.16
CA ILE A 156 1.58 32.88 -9.30
C ILE A 156 2.46 31.65 -9.10
N ASP A 157 1.86 30.47 -9.15
CA ASP A 157 2.58 29.20 -9.18
C ASP A 157 3.21 29.02 -10.56
N GLU A 158 4.54 29.13 -10.63
CA GLU A 158 5.26 29.18 -11.90
C GLU A 158 5.91 27.84 -12.25
N LEU A 159 6.36 27.10 -11.25
CA LEU A 159 7.05 25.82 -11.43
C LEU A 159 6.66 24.88 -10.30
N ALA A 160 6.42 23.62 -10.62
CA ALA A 160 6.30 22.53 -9.66
C ALA A 160 7.41 21.50 -9.91
N VAL A 161 7.93 20.91 -8.83
CA VAL A 161 8.96 19.87 -8.90
C VAL A 161 8.57 18.70 -8.01
N ASP A 162 8.74 17.49 -8.53
CA ASP A 162 8.67 16.22 -7.78
C ASP A 162 9.94 15.41 -8.03
N SER A 163 10.79 15.25 -7.01
CA SER A 163 12.02 14.49 -7.13
C SER A 163 11.79 13.01 -6.84
N ARG A 164 12.12 12.13 -7.79
CA ARG A 164 12.13 10.68 -7.55
C ARG A 164 13.41 10.26 -6.84
N ILE A 165 13.33 10.07 -5.53
CA ILE A 165 14.46 9.63 -4.71
C ILE A 165 14.46 8.10 -4.63
N ILE A 166 15.60 7.46 -4.92
CA ILE A 166 15.80 6.02 -4.75
C ILE A 166 17.11 5.81 -4.00
N THR A 167 17.06 5.00 -2.95
CA THR A 167 18.23 4.67 -2.15
C THR A 167 18.61 3.21 -2.34
N ARG A 168 19.89 2.88 -2.12
CA ARG A 168 20.32 1.48 -2.09
C ARG A 168 19.57 0.69 -1.02
N LYS A 169 19.44 1.26 0.19
CA LYS A 169 18.73 0.65 1.31
C LYS A 169 17.29 0.29 0.94
N GLY A 170 16.52 1.25 0.38
CA GLY A 170 15.13 1.06 0.00
C GLY A 170 14.94 0.03 -1.11
N ALA A 171 15.75 0.13 -2.17
CA ALA A 171 15.73 -0.82 -3.27
C ALA A 171 16.11 -2.24 -2.85
N GLU A 172 17.23 -2.41 -2.15
CA GLU A 172 17.75 -3.74 -1.80
C GLU A 172 16.77 -4.53 -0.93
N ARG A 173 16.22 -3.90 0.12
CA ARG A 173 15.28 -4.58 1.04
C ARG A 173 13.98 -5.01 0.37
N VAL A 174 13.44 -4.20 -0.54
CA VAL A 174 12.17 -4.53 -1.22
C VAL A 174 12.38 -5.60 -2.30
N ILE A 175 13.52 -5.55 -2.99
CA ILE A 175 13.91 -6.56 -3.98
C ILE A 175 14.16 -7.90 -3.28
N ARG A 176 14.94 -7.93 -2.20
CA ARG A 176 15.22 -9.14 -1.43
C ARG A 176 13.93 -9.76 -0.88
N TYR A 177 13.05 -8.94 -0.30
CA TYR A 177 11.73 -9.38 0.12
C TYR A 177 10.92 -10.01 -1.04
N ALA A 178 10.97 -9.43 -2.24
CA ALA A 178 10.26 -9.98 -3.40
C ALA A 178 10.83 -11.33 -3.86
N PHE A 179 12.15 -11.53 -3.81
CA PHE A 179 12.77 -12.82 -4.07
C PHE A 179 12.37 -13.87 -3.02
N GLU A 180 12.44 -13.53 -1.73
CA GLU A 180 12.02 -14.41 -0.64
C GLU A 180 10.52 -14.76 -0.71
N LEU A 181 9.68 -13.82 -1.11
CA LEU A 181 8.26 -14.10 -1.33
C LEU A 181 8.07 -15.06 -2.52
N SER A 182 8.86 -14.89 -3.59
CA SER A 182 8.81 -15.76 -4.77
C SER A 182 9.13 -17.21 -4.43
N THR A 183 10.13 -17.46 -3.58
CA THR A 183 10.52 -18.83 -3.16
C THR A 183 9.49 -19.52 -2.28
N ARG A 184 8.62 -18.77 -1.59
CA ARG A 184 7.51 -19.31 -0.78
C ARG A 184 6.23 -19.58 -1.58
N ARG A 185 6.20 -19.18 -2.85
CA ARG A 185 5.06 -19.39 -3.76
C ARG A 185 5.24 -20.66 -4.56
N LYS A 186 4.19 -21.05 -5.32
CA LYS A 186 4.18 -22.25 -6.17
C LYS A 186 4.78 -22.01 -7.57
N GLY A 187 5.38 -20.84 -7.80
CA GLY A 187 5.79 -20.38 -9.13
C GLY A 187 4.66 -19.93 -10.04
N ALA A 188 5.01 -19.65 -11.29
CA ALA A 188 4.08 -19.14 -12.29
C ALA A 188 3.05 -20.22 -12.68
N PRO A 189 1.76 -19.88 -12.84
CA PRO A 189 0.73 -20.86 -13.21
C PRO A 189 0.92 -21.58 -14.55
N SER A 190 1.80 -21.08 -15.42
CA SER A 190 2.11 -21.69 -16.71
C SER A 190 2.96 -22.95 -16.61
N ASP A 191 3.92 -22.99 -15.68
CA ASP A 191 4.98 -24.00 -15.64
C ASP A 191 5.60 -24.24 -14.25
N GLY A 192 5.09 -23.60 -13.20
CA GLY A 192 5.61 -23.74 -11.84
C GLY A 192 6.96 -23.06 -11.58
N THR A 193 7.52 -22.34 -12.56
CA THR A 193 8.84 -21.70 -12.39
C THR A 193 8.72 -20.46 -11.51
N HIS A 194 9.61 -20.31 -10.54
CA HIS A 194 9.73 -19.09 -9.76
C HIS A 194 10.27 -17.97 -10.66
N ARG A 195 9.56 -16.83 -10.69
CA ARG A 195 9.95 -15.68 -11.51
C ARG A 195 9.74 -14.41 -10.71
N LEU A 196 10.68 -13.48 -10.87
CA LEU A 196 10.53 -12.10 -10.45
C LEU A 196 10.72 -11.20 -11.67
N THR A 197 9.86 -10.19 -11.81
CA THR A 197 9.94 -9.23 -12.91
C THR A 197 10.17 -7.83 -12.35
N CYS A 198 11.34 -7.27 -12.62
CA CYS A 198 11.65 -5.88 -12.30
C CYS A 198 10.94 -4.93 -13.28
N VAL A 199 10.09 -4.04 -12.76
CA VAL A 199 9.41 -3.01 -13.54
C VAL A 199 10.12 -1.68 -13.34
N ASP A 200 10.76 -1.16 -14.39
CA ASP A 200 11.54 0.07 -14.32
C ASP A 200 11.53 0.86 -15.63
N LYS A 201 12.13 2.07 -15.60
CA LYS A 201 12.42 2.89 -16.79
C LYS A 201 13.90 3.27 -16.83
N SER A 202 14.76 2.27 -16.65
CA SER A 202 16.23 2.40 -16.58
C SER A 202 16.86 2.86 -17.91
N ASN A 203 16.15 2.75 -19.03
CA ASN A 203 16.59 3.31 -20.31
C ASN A 203 16.64 4.86 -20.30
N VAL A 204 16.01 5.54 -19.33
CA VAL A 204 16.00 7.01 -19.21
C VAL A 204 16.48 7.48 -17.84
N THR A 205 15.85 7.00 -16.76
CA THR A 205 15.93 7.66 -15.44
C THR A 205 17.02 7.11 -14.52
N ALA A 206 17.77 8.00 -13.85
CA ALA A 206 18.89 7.62 -12.97
C ALA A 206 18.46 6.73 -11.80
N GLY A 207 17.36 7.05 -11.12
CA GLY A 207 16.84 6.24 -10.03
C GLY A 207 16.45 4.82 -10.46
N CYS A 208 15.94 4.63 -11.69
CA CYS A 208 15.66 3.29 -12.21
C CYS A 208 16.93 2.54 -12.62
N LYS A 209 17.96 3.23 -13.11
CA LYS A 209 19.27 2.62 -13.37
C LYS A 209 19.90 2.07 -12.10
N LEU A 210 19.83 2.82 -10.99
CA LEU A 210 20.28 2.33 -9.68
C LEU A 210 19.45 1.12 -9.22
N PHE A 211 18.12 1.23 -9.26
CA PHE A 211 17.22 0.14 -8.87
C PHE A 211 17.49 -1.15 -9.66
N ARG A 212 17.66 -1.04 -10.99
CA ARG A 212 17.96 -2.17 -11.87
C ARG A 212 19.30 -2.82 -11.55
N ARG A 213 20.34 -2.03 -11.29
CA ARG A 213 21.66 -2.56 -10.90
C ARG A 213 21.55 -3.37 -9.60
N ILE A 214 20.87 -2.83 -8.60
CA ILE A 214 20.66 -3.54 -7.32
C ILE A 214 19.82 -4.80 -7.53
N TYR A 215 18.81 -4.76 -8.41
CA TYR A 215 18.04 -5.95 -8.77
C TYR A 215 18.93 -7.06 -9.34
N GLU A 216 19.83 -6.74 -10.26
CA GLU A 216 20.77 -7.70 -10.85
C GLU A 216 21.78 -8.22 -9.82
N GLU A 217 22.27 -7.36 -8.92
CA GLU A 217 23.14 -7.75 -7.80
C GLU A 217 22.43 -8.76 -6.89
N VAL A 218 21.22 -8.43 -6.39
CA VAL A 218 20.45 -9.32 -5.50
C VAL A 218 20.02 -10.60 -6.21
N ALA A 219 19.68 -10.55 -7.51
CA ALA A 219 19.29 -11.74 -8.27
C ALA A 219 20.37 -12.84 -8.26
N SER A 220 21.65 -12.47 -8.15
CA SER A 220 22.75 -13.44 -8.09
C SER A 220 22.75 -14.28 -6.80
N ASP A 221 22.07 -13.81 -5.75
CA ASP A 221 21.86 -14.56 -4.50
C ASP A 221 20.72 -15.61 -4.62
N TYR A 222 19.93 -15.59 -5.70
CA TYR A 222 18.75 -16.43 -5.90
C TYR A 222 18.75 -17.13 -7.28
N PRO A 223 19.57 -18.19 -7.47
CA PRO A 223 19.70 -18.91 -8.74
C PRO A 223 18.45 -19.72 -9.12
#